data_AF-A0A239NF62-F1
#
_entry.id   AF-A0A239NF62-F1
#
_cell.length_a   1.000
_cell.length_b   1.000
_cell.length_c   1.000
_cell.angle_alpha   90.00
_cell.angle_beta   90.00
_cell.angle_gamma   90.00
#
_symmetry.space_group_name_H-M   'P 1'
#
loop_
_entity.id
_entity.type
_entity.pdbx_description
1 polymer ?
#
loop_
_entity_poly.entity_id
_entity_poly.type
_entity_poly.pdbx_seq_one_letter_code
_entity_poly.pdbx_strand_id
1 'polypeptide(L)'
;MALEFYGKDDTSKNQGSPAVFLDRARRELVIQGWTETDAAVLAEISSYSRTAENESSVRVPARMKPMILKVLEALDGDAADQREV
;
A
#
# COMPACT_ATOMS: atom_id res chain seq x y z
N MET A 1 -3.94 -15.27 -9.87
CA MET A 1 -3.16 -14.07 -9.49
C MET A 1 -3.41 -13.00 -10.52
N ALA A 2 -3.78 -11.80 -10.08
CA ALA A 2 -4.01 -10.64 -10.94
C ALA A 2 -3.45 -9.38 -10.25
N LEU A 3 -2.13 -9.42 -9.98
CA LEU A 3 -1.42 -8.33 -9.33
C LEU A 3 -0.98 -7.32 -10.41
N GLU A 4 -1.54 -6.12 -10.36
CA GLU A 4 -1.29 -5.03 -11.31
C GLU A 4 -0.34 -4.00 -10.70
N PHE A 5 0.66 -3.55 -11.46
CA PHE A 5 1.60 -2.51 -11.01
C PHE A 5 1.08 -1.10 -11.32
N TYR A 6 1.06 -0.23 -10.32
CA TYR A 6 0.55 1.13 -10.45
C TYR A 6 1.60 2.23 -10.34
N GLY A 7 2.78 1.89 -9.83
CA GLY A 7 3.92 2.81 -9.81
C GLY A 7 4.88 2.52 -8.68
N LYS A 8 6.05 3.13 -8.79
CA LYS A 8 7.10 3.11 -7.77
C LYS A 8 7.73 4.48 -7.65
N ASP A 9 8.44 4.69 -6.57
CA ASP A 9 9.25 5.89 -6.40
C ASP A 9 10.50 5.87 -7.28
N ASP A 10 10.56 6.74 -8.28
CA ASP A 10 11.68 6.85 -9.22
C ASP A 10 12.83 7.76 -8.74
N THR A 11 12.70 8.38 -7.56
CA THR A 11 13.74 9.28 -7.03
C THR A 11 14.89 8.56 -6.34
N SER A 12 14.75 7.26 -6.08
CA SER A 12 15.68 6.48 -5.26
C SER A 12 16.83 5.94 -6.10
N LYS A 13 18.01 6.60 -6.02
CA LYS A 13 19.21 6.16 -6.76
C LYS A 13 19.88 4.90 -6.19
N ASN A 14 19.66 4.48 -4.94
CA ASN A 14 20.35 3.31 -4.34
C ASN A 14 19.71 2.68 -3.05
N GLN A 15 18.51 3.05 -2.60
CA GLN A 15 17.97 2.61 -1.29
C GLN A 15 16.62 1.87 -1.34
N GLY A 16 16.28 1.30 -2.50
CA GLY A 16 14.98 0.69 -2.75
C GLY A 16 13.91 1.73 -3.11
N SER A 17 12.89 1.31 -3.85
CA SER A 17 11.79 2.16 -4.31
C SER A 17 10.48 1.61 -3.77
N PRO A 18 9.77 2.33 -2.88
CA PRO A 18 8.40 2.01 -2.53
C PRO A 18 7.56 1.84 -3.78
N ALA A 19 6.65 0.87 -3.78
CA ALA A 19 5.84 0.50 -4.93
C ALA A 19 4.42 0.16 -4.51
N VAL A 20 3.48 0.37 -5.42
CA VAL A 20 2.05 0.12 -5.19
C VAL A 20 1.52 -0.81 -6.26
N PHE A 21 0.76 -1.80 -5.81
CA PHE A 21 0.12 -2.79 -6.64
C PHE A 21 -1.34 -2.98 -6.23
N LEU A 22 -2.15 -3.46 -7.16
CA LEU A 22 -3.53 -3.89 -6.92
C LEU A 22 -3.62 -5.39 -7.13
N ASP A 23 -4.03 -6.15 -6.12
CA ASP A 23 -4.47 -7.53 -6.34
C ASP A 23 -5.96 -7.52 -6.72
N ARG A 24 -6.25 -7.59 -8.02
CA ARG A 24 -7.64 -7.63 -8.53
C ARG A 24 -8.43 -8.82 -8.04
N ALA A 25 -7.78 -9.97 -7.87
CA ALA A 25 -8.47 -11.19 -7.49
C ALA A 25 -8.99 -11.10 -6.05
N ARG A 26 -8.26 -10.38 -5.18
CA ARG A 26 -8.60 -10.21 -3.77
C ARG A 26 -9.22 -8.84 -3.44
N ARG A 27 -9.16 -7.90 -4.39
CA ARG A 27 -9.48 -6.47 -4.20
C ARG A 27 -8.67 -5.85 -3.06
N GLU A 28 -7.40 -6.20 -2.99
CA GLU A 28 -6.48 -5.77 -1.94
C GLU A 28 -5.43 -4.81 -2.52
N LEU A 29 -5.08 -3.77 -1.75
CA LEU A 29 -3.95 -2.90 -2.05
C LEU A 29 -2.68 -3.52 -1.47
N VAL A 30 -1.65 -3.70 -2.30
CA VAL A 30 -0.34 -4.18 -1.84
C VAL A 30 0.65 -3.03 -1.95
N ILE A 31 1.26 -2.67 -0.82
CA ILE A 31 2.24 -1.59 -0.74
C ILE A 31 3.58 -2.16 -0.29
N GLN A 32 4.60 -1.98 -1.12
CA GLN A 32 5.99 -2.20 -0.74
C GLN A 32 6.58 -0.88 -0.25
N GLY A 33 7.21 -0.91 0.92
CA GLY A 33 7.89 0.24 1.52
C GLY A 33 9.02 -0.20 2.45
N TRP A 34 9.58 0.75 3.19
CA TRP A 34 10.54 0.42 4.25
C TRP A 34 9.79 0.07 5.52
N THR A 35 10.12 -1.07 6.14
CA THR A 35 9.58 -1.43 7.44
C THR A 35 9.90 -0.36 8.47
N GLU A 36 8.90 0.07 9.24
CA GLU A 36 9.11 0.91 10.41
C GLU A 36 9.82 0.11 11.51
N THR A 37 10.86 0.70 12.09
CA THR A 37 11.70 0.11 13.13
C THR A 37 11.80 0.97 14.38
N ASP A 38 11.29 2.20 14.37
CA ASP A 38 11.22 3.08 15.53
C ASP A 38 10.21 2.55 16.56
N ALA A 39 10.72 2.19 17.74
CA ALA A 39 9.93 1.58 18.81
C ALA A 39 8.82 2.51 19.35
N ALA A 40 9.03 3.83 19.37
CA ALA A 40 8.02 4.77 19.84
C ALA A 40 6.87 4.86 18.85
N VAL A 41 7.18 4.91 17.55
CA VAL A 41 6.17 4.88 16.48
C VAL A 41 5.39 3.57 16.52
N LEU A 42 6.08 2.43 16.63
CA LEU A 42 5.44 1.12 16.69
C LEU A 42 4.55 0.98 17.94
N ALA A 43 4.96 1.52 19.09
CA ALA A 43 4.14 1.55 20.29
C ALA A 43 2.87 2.38 20.10
N GLU A 44 2.97 3.52 19.42
CA GLU A 44 1.80 4.35 19.07
C GLU A 44 0.83 3.60 18.15
N ILE A 45 1.32 2.97 17.08
CA ILE A 45 0.50 2.14 16.18
C ILE A 45 -0.18 1.00 16.96
N SER A 46 0.59 0.31 17.81
CA SER A 46 0.11 -0.80 18.63
C SER A 46 -0.97 -0.38 19.65
N SER A 47 -1.01 0.90 20.03
CA SER A 47 -2.07 1.43 20.90
C SER A 47 -3.46 1.44 20.24
N TYR A 48 -3.52 1.45 18.91
CA TYR A 48 -4.75 1.37 18.12
C TYR A 48 -5.03 -0.05 17.62
N SER A 49 -4.00 -0.76 17.17
CA SER A 49 -4.13 -2.11 16.65
C SER A 49 -2.85 -2.90 16.93
N ARG A 50 -2.98 -4.00 17.67
CA ARG A 50 -1.87 -4.90 17.97
C ARG A 50 -1.31 -5.46 16.67
N THR A 51 -0.02 -5.28 16.43
CA THR A 51 0.70 -5.90 15.30
C THR A 51 0.93 -7.38 15.57
N ALA A 52 0.41 -8.24 14.69
CA ALA A 52 0.67 -9.68 14.73
C ALA A 52 2.08 -10.03 14.16
N GLU A 53 2.52 -11.28 14.36
CA GLU A 53 3.84 -11.75 13.89
C GLU A 53 4.03 -11.62 12.38
N ASN A 54 2.96 -11.79 11.62
CA ASN A 54 2.94 -11.72 10.16
C ASN A 54 2.51 -10.33 9.63
N GLU A 55 2.47 -9.31 10.50
CA GLU A 55 2.12 -7.94 10.14
C GLU A 55 3.33 -7.02 10.29
N SER A 56 3.37 -5.97 9.47
CA SER A 56 4.40 -4.94 9.55
C SER A 56 3.82 -3.59 9.15
N SER A 57 4.25 -2.54 9.84
CA SER A 57 3.99 -1.17 9.43
C SER A 57 5.07 -0.72 8.46
N VAL A 58 4.69 -0.20 7.30
CA VAL A 58 5.65 0.29 6.29
C VAL A 58 5.54 1.80 6.11
N ARG A 59 6.68 2.43 5.90
CA ARG A 59 6.78 3.84 5.52
C ARG A 59 6.68 4.01 4.02
N VAL A 60 5.83 4.95 3.62
CA VAL A 60 5.59 5.30 2.22
C VAL A 60 5.76 6.82 2.08
N PRO A 61 6.64 7.31 1.19
CA PRO A 61 6.83 8.74 1.01
C PRO A 61 5.59 9.44 0.47
N ALA A 62 5.38 10.69 0.89
CA ALA A 62 4.25 11.52 0.44
C ALA A 62 4.15 11.67 -1.10
N ARG A 63 5.28 11.63 -1.81
CA ARG A 63 5.34 11.67 -3.28
C ARG A 63 4.69 10.46 -3.97
N MET A 64 4.46 9.35 -3.27
CA MET A 64 3.71 8.20 -3.79
C MET A 64 2.21 8.45 -3.86
N LYS A 65 1.71 9.55 -3.28
CA LYS A 65 0.29 9.90 -3.25
C LYS A 65 -0.43 9.74 -4.60
N PRO A 66 0.10 10.21 -5.75
CA PRO A 66 -0.59 10.07 -7.04
C PRO A 66 -0.81 8.60 -7.43
N MET A 67 0.18 7.74 -7.18
CA MET A 67 0.08 6.31 -7.48
C MET A 67 -0.94 5.61 -6.58
N ILE A 68 -0.96 5.96 -5.29
CA ILE A 68 -1.93 5.42 -4.33
C ILE A 68 -3.35 5.83 -4.73
N LEU A 69 -3.59 7.11 -5.02
CA LEU A 69 -4.89 7.60 -5.45
C LEU A 69 -5.37 6.89 -6.72
N LYS A 70 -4.50 6.71 -7.71
CA LYS A 70 -4.83 5.99 -8.94
C LYS A 70 -5.28 4.55 -8.69
N VAL A 71 -4.70 3.87 -7.70
CA VAL A 71 -5.13 2.49 -7.37
C VAL A 71 -6.48 2.48 -6.69
N LEU A 72 -6.72 3.43 -5.78
CA LEU A 72 -8.00 3.56 -5.09
C LEU A 72 -9.13 3.86 -6.09
N GLU A 73 -8.90 4.76 -7.05
CA GLU A 73 -9.84 5.04 -8.14
C GLU A 73 -10.17 3.77 -8.95
N ALA A 74 -9.18 2.93 -9.22
CA ALA A 74 -9.40 1.67 -9.93
C ALA A 74 -10.21 0.64 -9.11
N LEU A 75 -10.06 0.64 -7.79
CA LEU A 75 -10.86 -0.19 -6.87
C LEU A 75 -12.32 0.29 -6.78
N ASP A 76 -12.54 1.59 -6.84
CA ASP A 76 -13.89 2.19 -6.85
C ASP A 76 -14.62 1.91 -8.17
N GLY A 77 -13.91 1.98 -9.30
CA GLY A 77 -14.45 1.61 -10.61
C GLY A 77 -15.01 0.18 -10.63
N ASP A 78 -14.29 -0.77 -10.02
CA ASP A 78 -14.77 -2.15 -9.88
C ASP A 78 -16.03 -2.26 -9.01
N ALA A 79 -16.16 -1.41 -7.98
CA ALA A 79 -17.33 -1.40 -7.10
C ALA A 79 -18.58 -0.83 -7.79
N ALA A 80 -18.42 0.02 -8.79
CA ALA A 80 -19.52 0.53 -9.61
C ALA A 80 -20.01 -0.56 -10.58
N ASP A 81 -19.09 -1.24 -11.26
CA ASP A 81 -19.38 -2.34 -12.21
C ASP A 81 -20.10 -3.52 -11.53
N GLN A 82 -19.80 -3.79 -10.25
CA GLN A 82 -20.46 -4.87 -9.48
C GLN A 82 -21.87 -4.52 -8.95
N ARG A 83 -22.31 -3.27 -9.02
CA ARG A 83 -23.67 -2.85 -8.57
C ARG A 83 -24.70 -2.83 -9.70
N GLU A 84 -24.29 -3.07 -10.95
CA GLU A 84 -25.16 -3.09 -12.13
C GLU A 84 -25.66 -4.50 -12.52
N VAL A 85 -25.57 -5.49 -11.62
CA VAL A 85 -26.05 -6.87 -11.84
C VAL A 85 -27.21 -7.24 -10.92
#